data_AF-A0A0Q8MRM5-F1
#
_entry.id   AF-A0A0Q8MRM5-F1
#
_cell.length_a   1.000
_cell.length_b   1.000
_cell.length_c   1.000
_cell.angle_alpha   90.00
_cell.angle_beta   90.00
_cell.angle_gamma   90.00
#
_symmetry.space_group_name_H-M   'P 1'
#
loop_
_entity.id
_entity.type
_entity.pdbx_description
1 polymer ?
#
loop_
_entity_poly.entity_id
_entity_poly.type
_entity_poly.pdbx_seq_one_letter_code
_entity_poly.pdbx_strand_id
1 'polypeptide(L)'
;MPAFLNPANAEMWVGVGLLIFLGIVIFVAKAPKAINAALDATTAKIQADLDEAARIREEAQRLLAQLKAERVEAEAQAKDMLAAAQDEARRYEIEAKAKLEESLARRQLLAERKIANAEAQAAAEVKAAAADMAAAAAEVVLTKRLASSKTDPLIDRAISQLGSKLQ
;
A
#
# COMPACT_ATOMS: atom_id res chain seq x y z
N MET A 1 55.85 -91.59 2.54
CA MET A 1 55.91 -90.12 2.45
C MET A 1 55.67 -89.74 0.99
N PRO A 2 54.87 -88.71 0.70
CA PRO A 2 54.34 -88.52 -0.65
C PRO A 2 55.44 -88.12 -1.65
N ALA A 3 55.36 -88.68 -2.86
CA ALA A 3 56.39 -88.69 -3.90
C ALA A 3 56.73 -87.32 -4.55
N PHE A 4 56.16 -86.22 -4.02
CA PHE A 4 56.41 -84.85 -4.48
C PHE A 4 57.60 -84.17 -3.79
N LEU A 5 58.21 -84.81 -2.78
CA LEU A 5 59.40 -84.30 -2.05
C LEU A 5 60.70 -85.02 -2.47
N ASN A 6 60.85 -85.36 -3.75
CA ASN A 6 62.07 -85.97 -4.28
C ASN A 6 62.91 -84.92 -5.03
N PRO A 7 64.15 -84.60 -4.60
CA PRO A 7 64.98 -83.55 -5.22
C PRO A 7 65.41 -83.84 -6.66
N ALA A 8 65.19 -85.07 -7.16
CA ALA A 8 65.44 -85.46 -8.55
C ALA A 8 64.28 -85.13 -9.51
N ASN A 9 63.12 -84.69 -9.02
CA ASN A 9 61.94 -84.37 -9.85
C ASN A 9 61.80 -82.86 -10.08
N ALA A 10 61.65 -82.44 -11.35
CA ALA A 10 61.51 -81.03 -11.73
C ALA A 10 60.29 -80.35 -11.08
N GLU A 11 59.22 -81.09 -10.83
CA GLU A 11 57.99 -80.61 -10.20
C GLU A 11 58.21 -80.05 -8.79
N MET A 12 59.15 -80.62 -8.02
CA MET A 12 59.49 -80.14 -6.67
C MET A 12 60.12 -78.75 -6.74
N TRP A 13 61.08 -78.53 -7.65
CA TRP A 13 61.75 -77.24 -7.83
C TRP A 13 60.82 -76.18 -8.41
N VAL A 14 59.89 -76.56 -9.29
CA VAL A 14 58.81 -75.68 -9.77
C VAL A 14 57.88 -75.27 -8.62
N GLY A 15 57.49 -76.20 -7.75
CA GLY A 15 56.69 -75.90 -6.55
C GLY A 15 57.40 -74.97 -5.57
N VAL A 16 58.70 -75.17 -5.33
CA VAL A 16 59.52 -74.28 -4.50
C VAL A 16 59.64 -72.89 -5.14
N GLY A 17 59.86 -72.80 -6.45
CA GLY A 17 59.86 -71.55 -7.20
C GLY A 17 58.52 -70.80 -7.10
N LEU A 18 57.40 -71.52 -7.22
CA LEU A 18 56.06 -70.96 -7.06
C LEU A 18 55.83 -70.43 -5.64
N LEU A 19 56.26 -71.16 -4.61
CA LEU A 19 56.13 -70.71 -3.21
C LEU A 19 56.99 -69.49 -2.92
N ILE A 20 58.22 -69.42 -3.44
CA ILE A 20 59.07 -68.23 -3.33
C ILE A 20 58.42 -67.05 -4.06
N PHE A 21 57.88 -67.27 -5.26
CA PHE A 21 57.16 -66.24 -6.01
C PHE A 21 55.92 -65.74 -5.26
N LEU A 22 55.08 -66.65 -4.74
CA LEU A 22 53.91 -66.30 -3.91
C LEU A 22 54.34 -65.54 -2.66
N GLY A 23 55.42 -65.97 -2.01
CA GLY A 23 56.01 -65.29 -0.86
C GLY A 23 56.44 -63.86 -1.20
N ILE A 24 57.12 -63.66 -2.34
CA ILE A 24 57.51 -62.32 -2.80
C ILE A 24 56.26 -61.48 -3.11
N VAL A 25 55.25 -62.01 -3.78
CA VAL A 25 54.02 -61.28 -4.13
C VAL A 25 53.22 -60.87 -2.88
N ILE A 26 53.15 -61.75 -1.89
CA ILE A 26 52.39 -61.51 -0.65
C ILE A 26 53.17 -60.60 0.31
N PHE A 27 54.46 -60.87 0.55
CA PHE A 27 55.25 -60.18 1.57
C PHE A 27 56.00 -58.95 1.05
N VAL A 28 56.58 -59.01 -0.15
CA VAL A 28 57.37 -57.91 -0.74
C VAL A 28 56.47 -56.97 -1.53
N ALA A 29 55.68 -57.51 -2.47
CA ALA A 29 54.80 -56.69 -3.31
C ALA A 29 53.48 -56.31 -2.60
N LYS A 30 53.15 -56.95 -1.46
CA LYS A 30 51.96 -56.67 -0.63
C LYS A 30 50.66 -56.62 -1.46
N ALA A 31 50.58 -57.41 -2.53
CA ALA A 31 49.45 -57.44 -3.44
C ALA A 31 48.08 -57.56 -2.74
N PRO A 32 47.86 -58.46 -1.74
CA PRO A 32 46.57 -58.54 -1.06
C PRO A 32 46.21 -57.28 -0.28
N LYS A 33 47.20 -56.58 0.31
CA LYS A 33 46.96 -55.32 1.02
C LYS A 33 46.54 -54.20 0.06
N ALA A 34 47.17 -54.12 -1.11
CA ALA A 34 46.83 -53.13 -2.12
C ALA A 34 45.40 -53.33 -2.68
N ILE A 35 45.00 -54.58 -2.90
CA ILE A 35 43.64 -54.91 -3.36
C ILE A 35 42.61 -54.54 -2.30
N ASN A 36 42.83 -54.92 -1.03
CA ASN A 36 41.93 -54.55 0.06
C ASN A 36 41.83 -53.03 0.22
N ALA A 37 42.96 -52.31 0.16
CA ALA A 37 42.94 -50.85 0.25
C ALA A 37 42.15 -50.18 -0.88
N ALA A 38 42.18 -50.72 -2.11
CA ALA A 38 41.39 -50.19 -3.22
C ALA A 38 39.88 -50.44 -3.05
N LEU A 39 39.51 -51.62 -2.54
CA LEU A 39 38.13 -51.95 -2.19
C LEU A 39 37.62 -51.08 -1.03
N ASP A 40 38.43 -50.90 0.01
CA ASP A 40 38.12 -50.04 1.15
C ASP A 40 37.96 -48.57 0.71
N ALA A 41 38.83 -48.07 -0.17
CA ALA A 41 38.72 -46.72 -0.72
C ALA A 41 37.44 -46.52 -1.53
N THR A 42 37.05 -47.53 -2.32
CA THR A 42 35.80 -47.51 -3.09
C THR A 42 34.59 -47.51 -2.15
N THR A 43 34.61 -48.35 -1.12
CA THR A 43 33.55 -48.43 -0.11
C THR A 43 33.40 -47.11 0.64
N ALA A 44 34.53 -46.52 1.07
CA ALA A 44 34.54 -45.24 1.75
C ALA A 44 34.00 -44.11 0.86
N LYS A 45 34.35 -44.11 -0.44
CA LYS A 45 33.82 -43.14 -1.40
C LYS A 45 32.30 -43.29 -1.56
N ILE A 46 31.80 -44.51 -1.76
CA ILE A 46 30.36 -44.77 -1.90
C ILE A 46 29.63 -44.33 -0.63
N GLN A 47 30.16 -44.64 0.55
CA GLN A 47 29.56 -44.23 1.81
C GLN A 47 29.51 -42.70 1.93
N ALA A 48 30.60 -42.00 1.58
CA ALA A 48 30.63 -40.54 1.57
C ALA A 48 29.60 -39.94 0.59
N ASP A 49 29.48 -40.51 -0.63
CA ASP A 49 28.51 -40.06 -1.63
C ASP A 49 27.06 -40.28 -1.14
N LEU A 50 26.79 -41.41 -0.45
CA LEU A 50 25.48 -41.71 0.14
C LEU A 50 25.15 -40.77 1.31
N ASP A 51 26.11 -40.49 2.18
CA ASP A 51 25.95 -39.58 3.31
C ASP A 51 25.69 -38.15 2.82
N GLU A 52 26.38 -37.72 1.77
CA GLU A 52 26.14 -36.42 1.13
C GLU A 52 24.76 -36.36 0.47
N ALA A 53 24.36 -37.41 -0.26
CA ALA A 53 23.02 -37.48 -0.85
C ALA A 53 21.92 -37.45 0.22
N ALA A 54 22.13 -38.13 1.36
CA ALA A 54 21.22 -38.10 2.49
C ALA A 54 21.13 -36.68 3.11
N ARG A 55 22.27 -36.01 3.28
CA ARG A 55 22.34 -34.62 3.77
C ARG A 55 21.59 -33.66 2.84
N ILE A 56 21.84 -33.72 1.55
CA ILE A 56 21.17 -32.87 0.54
C ILE A 56 19.66 -33.12 0.56
N ARG A 57 19.23 -34.39 0.67
CA ARG A 57 17.81 -34.73 0.77
C ARG A 57 17.17 -34.14 2.03
N GLU A 58 17.85 -34.21 3.16
CA GLU A 58 17.36 -33.64 4.42
C GLU A 58 17.26 -32.11 4.33
N GLU A 59 18.28 -31.44 3.77
CA GLU A 59 18.26 -30.00 3.53
C GLU A 59 17.11 -29.60 2.60
N ALA A 60 16.90 -30.33 1.51
CA ALA A 60 15.79 -30.08 0.59
C ALA A 60 14.42 -30.28 1.25
N GLN A 61 14.29 -31.29 2.11
CA GLN A 61 13.05 -31.51 2.87
C GLN A 61 12.80 -30.40 3.89
N ARG A 62 13.84 -29.94 4.59
CA ARG A 62 13.75 -28.80 5.52
C ARG A 62 13.36 -27.52 4.78
N LEU A 63 14.00 -27.23 3.64
CA LEU A 63 13.67 -26.08 2.80
C LEU A 63 12.24 -26.14 2.28
N LEU A 64 11.78 -27.31 1.82
CA LEU A 64 10.41 -27.49 1.36
C LEU A 64 9.39 -27.26 2.48
N ALA A 65 9.69 -27.73 3.70
CA ALA A 65 8.84 -27.51 4.86
C ALA A 65 8.76 -26.02 5.23
N GLN A 66 9.91 -25.32 5.22
CA GLN A 66 9.98 -23.88 5.45
C GLN A 66 9.17 -23.10 4.42
N LEU A 67 9.36 -23.38 3.12
CA LEU A 67 8.62 -22.71 2.06
C LEU A 67 7.12 -22.97 2.14
N LYS A 68 6.69 -24.18 2.53
CA LYS A 68 5.27 -24.47 2.74
C LYS A 68 4.69 -23.66 3.90
N ALA A 69 5.41 -23.56 5.02
CA ALA A 69 4.99 -22.75 6.15
C ALA A 69 4.91 -21.26 5.78
N GLU A 70 5.96 -20.74 5.12
CA GLU A 70 6.02 -19.35 4.65
C GLU A 70 4.91 -19.04 3.65
N ARG A 71 4.56 -19.97 2.75
CA ARG A 71 3.44 -19.81 1.82
C ARG A 71 2.11 -19.65 2.55
N VAL A 72 1.84 -20.50 3.54
CA VAL A 72 0.59 -20.43 4.32
C VAL A 72 0.52 -19.11 5.11
N GLU A 73 1.64 -18.70 5.70
CA GLU A 73 1.72 -17.44 6.43
C GLU A 73 1.52 -16.24 5.49
N ALA A 74 2.18 -16.21 4.34
CA ALA A 74 2.04 -15.14 3.36
C ALA A 74 0.61 -15.06 2.80
N GLU A 75 -0.05 -16.20 2.56
CA GLU A 75 -1.45 -16.23 2.15
C GLU A 75 -2.40 -15.69 3.24
N ALA A 76 -2.14 -16.01 4.52
CA ALA A 76 -2.89 -15.48 5.64
C ALA A 76 -2.70 -13.96 5.75
N GLN A 77 -1.45 -13.49 5.73
CA GLN A 77 -1.12 -12.05 5.77
C GLN A 77 -1.75 -11.29 4.60
N ALA A 78 -1.76 -11.85 3.39
CA ALA A 78 -2.39 -11.23 2.24
C ALA A 78 -3.92 -11.13 2.40
N LYS A 79 -4.57 -12.15 2.96
CA LYS A 79 -6.01 -12.11 3.27
C LYS A 79 -6.32 -11.06 4.32
N ASP A 80 -5.54 -10.98 5.38
CA ASP A 80 -5.70 -10.00 6.45
C ASP A 80 -5.49 -8.57 5.93
N MET A 81 -4.47 -8.36 5.08
CA MET A 81 -4.21 -7.09 4.41
C MET A 81 -5.39 -6.67 3.53
N LEU A 82 -5.96 -7.60 2.75
CA LEU A 82 -7.11 -7.31 1.90
C LEU A 82 -8.35 -6.97 2.73
N ALA A 83 -8.60 -7.71 3.82
CA ALA A 83 -9.71 -7.44 4.73
C ALA A 83 -9.57 -6.05 5.37
N ALA A 84 -8.38 -5.72 5.88
CA ALA A 84 -8.08 -4.41 6.46
C ALA A 84 -8.28 -3.28 5.44
N ALA A 85 -7.80 -3.45 4.21
CA ALA A 85 -7.97 -2.47 3.14
C ALA A 85 -9.46 -2.27 2.77
N GLN A 86 -10.27 -3.33 2.77
CA GLN A 86 -11.71 -3.22 2.52
C GLN A 86 -12.46 -2.52 3.66
N ASP A 87 -12.07 -2.78 4.91
CA ASP A 87 -12.64 -2.10 6.07
C ASP A 87 -12.26 -0.62 6.08
N GLU A 88 -11.00 -0.31 5.77
CA GLU A 88 -10.52 1.07 5.65
C GLU A 88 -11.22 1.81 4.51
N ALA A 89 -11.35 1.19 3.33
CA ALA A 89 -12.10 1.75 2.21
C ALA A 89 -13.56 2.06 2.58
N ARG A 90 -14.25 1.15 3.28
CA ARG A 90 -15.62 1.39 3.77
C ARG A 90 -15.69 2.54 4.76
N ARG A 91 -14.72 2.65 5.67
CA ARG A 91 -14.65 3.79 6.60
C ARG A 91 -14.43 5.12 5.87
N TYR A 92 -13.52 5.15 4.90
CA TYR A 92 -13.29 6.33 4.06
C TYR A 92 -14.53 6.71 3.26
N GLU A 93 -15.27 5.74 2.73
CA GLU A 93 -16.49 6.01 1.98
C GLU A 93 -17.55 6.68 2.87
N ILE A 94 -17.75 6.17 4.10
CA ILE A 94 -18.68 6.75 5.08
C ILE A 94 -18.25 8.17 5.46
N GLU A 95 -16.97 8.37 5.78
CA GLU A 95 -16.44 9.69 6.14
C GLU A 95 -16.54 10.69 4.98
N ALA A 96 -16.22 10.25 3.76
CA ALA A 96 -16.31 11.07 2.57
C ALA A 96 -17.76 11.49 2.27
N LYS A 97 -18.72 10.56 2.40
CA LYS A 97 -20.15 10.86 2.27
C LYS A 97 -20.60 11.89 3.29
N ALA A 98 -20.26 11.71 4.57
CA ALA A 98 -20.60 12.66 5.63
C ALA A 98 -20.01 14.06 5.37
N LYS A 99 -18.73 14.14 4.98
CA LYS A 99 -18.08 15.43 4.62
C LYS A 99 -18.72 16.09 3.40
N LEU A 100 -19.15 15.28 2.43
CA LEU A 100 -19.78 15.79 1.21
C LEU A 100 -21.17 16.34 1.49
N GLU A 101 -21.98 15.65 2.29
CA GLU A 101 -23.27 16.14 2.78
C GLU A 101 -23.11 17.45 3.57
N GLU A 102 -22.14 17.51 4.49
CA GLU A 102 -21.86 18.73 5.26
C GLU A 102 -21.43 19.89 4.34
N SER A 103 -20.58 19.62 3.35
CA SER A 103 -20.17 20.61 2.34
C SER A 103 -21.35 21.11 1.51
N LEU A 104 -22.24 20.22 1.07
CA LEU A 104 -23.43 20.60 0.33
C LEU A 104 -24.38 21.45 1.18
N ALA A 105 -24.64 21.06 2.42
CA ALA A 105 -25.47 21.83 3.34
C ALA A 105 -24.91 23.24 3.57
N ARG A 106 -23.59 23.38 3.78
CA ARG A 106 -22.94 24.69 3.89
C ARG A 106 -23.08 25.52 2.63
N ARG A 107 -22.88 24.92 1.45
CA ARG A 107 -23.03 25.61 0.15
C ARG A 107 -24.46 26.07 -0.08
N GLN A 108 -25.44 25.24 0.26
CA GLN A 108 -26.85 25.60 0.18
C GLN A 108 -27.15 26.80 1.09
N LEU A 109 -26.74 26.76 2.35
CA LEU A 109 -26.94 27.89 3.28
C LEU A 109 -26.29 29.18 2.77
N LEU A 110 -25.09 29.10 2.18
CA LEU A 110 -24.43 30.27 1.59
C LEU A 110 -25.18 30.80 0.37
N ALA A 111 -25.74 29.94 -0.47
CA ALA A 111 -26.56 30.33 -1.61
C ALA A 111 -27.87 31.00 -1.14
N GLU A 112 -28.57 30.41 -0.18
CA GLU A 112 -29.78 30.98 0.43
C GLU A 112 -29.50 32.37 1.03
N ARG A 113 -28.40 32.52 1.78
CA ARG A 113 -27.98 33.82 2.32
C ARG A 113 -27.67 34.85 1.24
N LYS A 114 -27.04 34.43 0.13
CA LYS A 114 -26.76 35.32 -1.01
C LYS A 114 -28.05 35.77 -1.69
N ILE A 115 -29.01 34.86 -1.88
CA ILE A 115 -30.32 35.18 -2.46
C ILE A 115 -31.05 36.18 -1.55
N ALA A 116 -31.14 35.91 -0.25
CA ALA A 116 -31.79 36.82 0.70
C ALA A 116 -31.16 38.22 0.73
N ASN A 117 -29.82 38.30 0.64
CA ASN A 117 -29.13 39.59 0.55
C ASN A 117 -29.43 40.31 -0.76
N ALA A 118 -29.42 39.60 -1.90
CA ALA A 118 -29.77 40.17 -3.19
C ALA A 118 -31.23 40.66 -3.24
N GLU A 119 -32.17 39.92 -2.65
CA GLU A 119 -33.58 40.32 -2.52
C GLU A 119 -33.73 41.59 -1.67
N ALA A 120 -33.06 41.65 -0.53
CA ALA A 120 -33.08 42.84 0.33
C ALA A 120 -32.50 44.06 -0.39
N GLN A 121 -31.41 43.88 -1.15
CA GLN A 121 -30.79 44.94 -1.93
C GLN A 121 -31.70 45.41 -3.07
N ALA A 122 -32.28 44.49 -3.84
CA ALA A 122 -33.23 44.83 -4.90
C ALA A 122 -34.47 45.57 -4.36
N ALA A 123 -35.01 45.15 -3.21
CA ALA A 123 -36.13 45.85 -2.57
C ALA A 123 -35.74 47.27 -2.14
N ALA A 124 -34.53 47.47 -1.61
CA ALA A 124 -34.02 48.78 -1.26
C ALA A 124 -33.83 49.68 -2.49
N GLU A 125 -33.30 49.14 -3.59
CA GLU A 125 -33.12 49.85 -4.86
C GLU A 125 -34.46 50.30 -5.47
N VAL A 126 -35.47 49.42 -5.50
CA VAL A 126 -36.82 49.78 -5.98
C VAL A 126 -37.43 50.87 -5.11
N LYS A 127 -37.26 50.79 -3.78
CA LYS A 127 -37.78 51.82 -2.86
C LYS A 127 -37.08 53.16 -3.06
N ALA A 128 -35.77 53.17 -3.27
CA ALA A 128 -35.00 54.37 -3.57
C ALA A 128 -35.46 55.00 -4.89
N ALA A 129 -35.55 54.21 -5.96
CA ALA A 129 -36.04 54.68 -7.26
C ALA A 129 -37.46 55.26 -7.19
N ALA A 130 -38.36 54.62 -6.42
CA ALA A 130 -39.71 55.13 -6.20
C ALA A 130 -39.72 56.46 -5.41
N ALA A 131 -38.85 56.60 -4.40
CA ALA A 131 -38.70 57.83 -3.64
C ALA A 131 -38.15 58.97 -4.51
N ASP A 132 -37.16 58.70 -5.37
CA ASP A 132 -36.60 59.66 -6.31
C ASP A 132 -37.64 60.11 -7.34
N MET A 133 -38.43 59.17 -7.88
CA MET A 133 -39.54 59.50 -8.78
C MET A 133 -40.62 60.35 -8.09
N ALA A 134 -40.96 60.04 -6.84
CA ALA A 134 -41.93 60.82 -6.07
C ALA A 134 -41.41 62.23 -5.76
N ALA A 135 -40.12 62.36 -5.42
CA ALA A 135 -39.48 63.65 -5.18
C ALA A 135 -39.46 64.51 -6.46
N ALA A 136 -39.07 63.95 -7.60
CA ALA A 136 -39.10 64.63 -8.88
C ALA A 136 -40.53 65.05 -9.29
N ALA A 137 -41.53 64.19 -9.07
CA ALA A 137 -42.92 64.54 -9.33
C ALA A 137 -43.41 65.66 -8.40
N ALA A 138 -43.05 65.63 -7.11
CA ALA A 138 -43.37 66.69 -6.16
C ALA A 138 -42.74 68.03 -6.56
N GLU A 139 -41.48 68.04 -7.00
CA GLU A 139 -40.79 69.22 -7.51
C GLU A 139 -41.53 69.82 -8.73
N VAL A 140 -41.93 69.00 -9.69
CA VAL A 140 -42.71 69.44 -10.87
C VAL A 140 -44.06 70.04 -10.47
N VAL A 141 -44.76 69.43 -9.51
CA VAL A 141 -46.03 69.97 -9.01
C VAL A 141 -45.83 71.29 -8.27
N LEU A 142 -44.80 71.37 -7.41
CA LEU A 142 -44.51 72.57 -6.62
C LEU A 142 -44.13 73.75 -7.54
N THR A 143 -43.26 73.51 -8.52
CA THR A 143 -42.85 74.53 -9.51
C THR A 143 -44.03 75.03 -10.36
N LYS A 144 -44.91 74.13 -10.83
CA LYS A 144 -46.16 74.53 -11.52
C LYS A 144 -47.09 75.36 -10.63
N ARG A 145 -47.19 75.01 -9.35
CA ARG A 145 -48.03 75.74 -8.38
C ARG A 145 -47.47 77.15 -8.10
N LEU A 146 -46.16 77.27 -7.92
CA LEU A 146 -45.44 78.54 -7.79
C LEU A 146 -45.61 79.43 -9.03
N ALA A 147 -45.55 78.86 -10.23
CA ALA A 147 -45.80 79.61 -11.46
C ALA A 147 -47.24 80.16 -11.57
N SER A 148 -48.20 79.53 -10.86
CA SER A 148 -49.63 79.87 -10.91
C SER A 148 -50.09 80.77 -9.74
N SER A 149 -49.29 80.88 -8.67
CA SER A 149 -49.65 81.59 -7.44
C SER A 149 -48.71 82.78 -7.19
N LYS A 150 -49.23 84.01 -7.19
CA LYS A 150 -48.43 85.23 -6.92
C LYS A 150 -48.06 85.43 -5.43
N THR A 151 -48.62 84.63 -4.53
CA THR A 151 -48.36 84.67 -3.08
C THR A 151 -48.33 83.24 -2.58
N ASP A 152 -47.28 82.83 -1.87
CA ASP A 152 -47.13 81.45 -1.40
C ASP A 152 -47.57 81.32 0.07
N PRO A 153 -48.78 80.79 0.37
CA PRO A 153 -49.24 80.57 1.74
C PRO A 153 -48.38 79.59 2.54
N LEU A 154 -47.47 78.84 1.90
CA LEU A 154 -46.46 78.03 2.61
C LEU A 154 -45.34 78.90 3.20
N ILE A 155 -44.97 80.01 2.55
CA ILE A 155 -43.98 80.96 3.08
C ILE A 155 -44.55 81.65 4.32
N ASP A 156 -45.80 82.10 4.28
CA ASP A 156 -46.47 82.71 5.44
C ASP A 156 -46.56 81.74 6.63
N ARG A 157 -46.84 80.45 6.37
CA ARG A 157 -46.81 79.41 7.41
C ARG A 157 -45.41 79.10 7.92
N ALA A 158 -44.39 79.05 7.05
CA ALA A 158 -43.01 78.82 7.46
C ALA A 158 -42.50 79.96 8.34
N ILE A 159 -42.82 81.22 8.00
CA ILE A 159 -42.51 82.41 8.80
C ILE A 159 -43.25 82.35 10.15
N SER A 160 -44.53 81.99 10.16
CA SER A 160 -45.31 81.76 11.39
C SER A 160 -44.71 80.66 12.27
N GLN A 161 -44.27 79.53 11.69
CA GLN A 161 -43.67 78.42 12.42
C GLN A 161 -42.31 78.78 13.00
N LEU A 162 -41.50 79.56 12.27
CA LEU A 162 -40.22 80.08 12.76
C LEU A 162 -40.43 81.02 13.96
N GLY A 163 -41.45 81.89 13.88
CA GLY A 163 -41.85 82.77 15.00
C GLY A 163 -42.32 81.99 16.23
N SER A 164 -43.00 80.85 16.05
CA SER A 164 -43.46 79.99 17.15
C SER A 164 -42.38 79.11 17.80
N LYS A 165 -41.24 78.90 17.14
CA LYS A 165 -40.08 78.14 17.68
C LYS A 165 -39.01 79.04 18.32
N LEU A 166 -39.14 80.36 18.19
CA LEU A 166 -38.23 81.38 18.73
C LEU A 166 -38.81 82.16 19.93
N GLN A 167 -40.03 81.81 20.37
CA GLN A 167 -40.57 82.14 21.69
C GLN A 167 -40.44 80.92 22.60
#